data_AF-A0A2V5J8Y6-F1
#
_entry.id   AF-A0A2V5J8Y6-F1
#
_cell.length_a   1.000
_cell.length_b   1.000
_cell.length_c   1.000
_cell.angle_alpha   90.00
_cell.angle_beta   90.00
_cell.angle_gamma   90.00
#
_symmetry.space_group_name_H-M   'P 1'
#
loop_
_entity.id
_entity.type
_entity.pdbx_description
1 polymer ?
#
loop_
_entity_poly.entity_id
_entity_poly.type
_entity_poly.pdbx_seq_one_letter_code
_entity_poly.pdbx_strand_id
1 'polypeptide(L)' 'MSSVILAGFQTTVQDCGRVGLRKFGVTPGGALDSVSLRLANLLVGNPDCM' A
#
# COMPACT_ATOMS: atom_id res chain seq x y z
N MET A 1 -12.11 -10.02 11.40
CA MET A 1 -11.84 -8.65 11.88
C MET A 1 -10.47 -8.66 12.52
N SER A 2 -9.49 -7.89 12.04
CA SER A 2 -8.23 -7.73 12.76
C SER A 2 -8.36 -6.57 13.76
N SER A 3 -7.86 -6.75 14.98
CA SER A 3 -7.76 -5.70 15.99
C SER A 3 -6.31 -5.24 16.11
N VAL A 4 -6.10 -3.96 16.38
CA VAL A 4 -4.76 -3.40 16.61
C VAL A 4 -4.49 -3.38 18.11
N ILE A 5 -3.47 -4.13 18.53
CA ILE A 5 -3.04 -4.20 19.94
C ILE A 5 -1.91 -3.19 20.20
N LEU A 6 -0.98 -3.04 19.25
CA LEU A 6 0.11 -2.05 19.28
C LEU A 6 0.47 -1.64 17.85
N ALA A 7 0.39 -0.35 17.53
CA ALA A 7 0.63 0.14 16.16
C ALA A 7 2.11 0.45 15.87
N GLY A 8 2.92 0.82 16.87
CA GLY A 8 4.24 1.38 16.62
C GLY A 8 4.19 2.84 16.12
N PHE A 9 5.32 3.35 15.61
CA PHE A 9 5.47 4.79 15.34
C PHE A 9 4.73 5.27 14.07
N GLN A 10 4.82 4.54 12.97
CA GLN A 10 4.25 4.95 11.69
C GLN A 10 3.68 3.76 10.91
N THR A 11 2.53 3.27 11.37
CA THR A 11 1.83 2.15 10.73
C THR A 11 0.59 2.65 10.01
N THR A 12 0.52 2.35 8.71
CA THR A 12 -0.54 2.80 7.82
C THR A 12 -0.99 1.66 6.93
N VAL A 13 -2.23 1.70 6.48
CA VAL A 13 -2.69 0.84 5.38
C VAL A 13 -2.18 1.46 4.08
N GLN A 14 -1.46 0.67 3.29
CA GLN A 14 -0.90 1.11 2.01
C GLN A 14 -1.38 0.18 0.89
N ASP A 15 -1.54 0.78 -0.28
CA ASP A 15 -1.91 0.15 -1.54
C ASP A 15 -0.84 0.49 -2.60
N CYS A 16 -1.15 0.28 -3.88
CA CYS A 16 -0.22 0.56 -4.97
C CYS A 16 -0.30 2.00 -5.49
N GLY A 17 -1.00 2.87 -4.78
CA GLY A 17 -1.04 4.29 -5.08
C GLY A 17 -2.22 4.74 -5.94
N ARG A 18 -2.22 6.04 -6.24
CA ARG A 18 -3.23 6.75 -7.03
C ARG A 18 -2.57 7.56 -8.15
N VAL A 19 -2.02 6.83 -9.12
CA VAL A 19 -1.31 7.40 -10.28
C VAL A 19 -2.29 8.16 -11.19
N GLY A 20 -1.81 9.18 -11.91
CA GLY A 20 -2.61 9.94 -12.87
C GLY A 20 -3.34 11.18 -12.32
N LEU A 21 -3.37 11.35 -10.99
CA LEU A 21 -4.03 12.48 -10.33
C LEU A 21 -3.10 13.65 -9.98
N ARG A 22 -1.81 13.56 -10.33
CA ARG A 22 -0.83 14.64 -10.04
C ARG A 22 -1.21 16.00 -10.62
N LYS A 23 -1.87 16.01 -11.80
CA LYS A 23 -2.38 17.24 -12.43
C LYS A 23 -3.41 18.00 -11.58
N PHE A 24 -4.04 17.31 -10.63
CA PHE A 24 -4.98 17.87 -9.68
C PHE A 24 -4.33 18.11 -8.30
N GLY A 25 -2.99 18.04 -8.20
CA GLY A 25 -2.26 18.24 -6.94
C GLY A 25 -2.24 17.02 -6.01
N VAL A 26 -2.72 15.86 -6.45
CA VAL A 26 -2.73 14.64 -5.63
C VAL A 26 -1.44 13.86 -5.83
N THR A 27 -0.73 13.59 -4.74
CA THR A 27 0.47 12.75 -4.77
C THR A 27 0.10 11.28 -4.99
N PRO A 28 0.95 10.47 -5.65
CA PRO A 28 0.62 9.05 -5.88
C PRO A 28 0.43 8.24 -4.60
N GLY A 29 1.14 8.58 -3.52
CA GLY A 29 1.17 7.78 -2.29
C GLY A 29 1.53 6.30 -2.57
N GLY A 30 0.98 5.41 -1.75
CA GLY A 30 1.20 3.96 -1.86
C GLY A 30 2.38 3.50 -1.00
N ALA A 31 2.65 2.20 -1.01
CA ALA A 31 3.77 1.65 -0.25
C ALA A 31 5.11 2.23 -0.72
N LEU A 32 5.95 2.59 0.26
CA LEU A 32 7.31 3.08 0.01
C LEU A 32 8.19 1.99 -0.64
N ASP A 33 8.06 0.74 -0.18
CA ASP A 33 8.64 -0.44 -0.81
C ASP A 33 7.54 -1.23 -1.53
N SER A 34 7.39 -0.93 -2.82
CA SER A 34 6.39 -1.56 -3.68
C SER A 34 6.69 -3.04 -3.96
N VAL A 35 7.97 -3.44 -3.95
CA VAL A 35 8.38 -4.83 -4.20
C VAL A 35 7.90 -5.72 -3.06
N SER A 36 8.13 -5.31 -1.82
CA SER A 36 7.69 -6.05 -0.65
C SER A 36 6.17 -6.13 -0.55
N LEU A 37 5.44 -5.04 -0.82
CA LEU A 37 3.98 -5.06 -0.83
C LEU A 37 3.43 -6.02 -1.89
N ARG A 38 4.02 -5.99 -3.10
CA ARG A 38 3.62 -6.84 -4.22
C ARG A 38 3.86 -8.31 -3.90
N LEU A 39 5.04 -8.64 -3.38
CA LEU A 39 5.38 -10.00 -2.96
C LEU A 39 4.40 -10.52 -1.89
N ALA A 40 4.12 -9.73 -0.85
CA ALA A 40 3.19 -10.11 0.22
C ALA A 40 1.77 -10.37 -0.30
N ASN A 41 1.26 -9.56 -1.23
CA ASN A 41 -0.04 -9.77 -1.86
C ASN A 41 -0.07 -11.05 -2.70
N LEU A 42 0.96 -11.27 -3.53
CA LEU A 42 1.05 -12.48 -4.35
C LEU A 42 1.11 -13.76 -3.50
N LEU A 43 1.80 -13.72 -2.36
CA LEU A 43 1.90 -14.86 -1.43
C LEU A 43 0.54 -15.31 -0.87
N VAL A 44 -0.41 -14.38 -0.70
CA VAL A 44 -1.77 -14.70 -0.25
C VAL A 44 -2.76 -14.88 -1.40
N GLY A 45 -2.28 -14.89 -2.65
CA GLY A 45 -3.11 -15.09 -3.85
C GLY A 45 -3.89 -13.85 -4.29
N ASN A 46 -3.56 -12.67 -3.77
CA ASN A 46 -4.15 -11.42 -4.24
C ASN A 46 -3.61 -11.05 -5.62
N PRO A 47 -4.39 -10.35 -6.46
CA PRO A 47 -3.95 -9.91 -7.76
C PRO A 47 -2.75 -8.98 -7.64
N ASP A 48 -1.93 -9.05 -8.66
CA ASP A 48 -0.77 -8.20 -8.76
C ASP A 48 -1.14 -6.74 -8.95
N CYS A 49 -0.36 -5.82 -8.36
CA CYS A 49 -0.57 -4.41 -8.63
C CYS A 49 0.38 -3.92 -9.71
N MET A 50 -0.21 -3.72 -10.89
CA MET A 50 0.37 -3.15 -12.09
C MET A 50 -0.32 -1.83 -12.40
#